data_AF-A0A926Z549-F1
#
_entry.id   AF-A0A926Z549-F1
#
_cell.length_a   1.000
_cell.length_b   1.000
_cell.length_c   1.000
_cell.angle_alpha   90.00
_cell.angle_beta   90.00
_cell.angle_gamma   90.00
#
_symmetry.space_group_name_H-M   'P 1'
#
loop_
_entity.id
_entity.type
_entity.pdbx_description
1 polymer ?
#
loop_
_entity_poly.entity_id
_entity_poly.type
_entity_poly.pdbx_seq_one_letter_code
_entity_poly.pdbx_strand_id
1 'polypeptide(L)'
;MNWNQLAILSIAKQKPREAEEWFRKTVRYFKDIGDKPSNSKAINNLATVLEKLPESLNEAKQLAEKALNTQQTIDPAASEIWLTYDTLAKISDKQGDPAKAKEYRRLSRTACANFAGTEYELSQHAPLIDCVVRAVDDTEVRQQLETELQEVDPECQNIVWNAIRQILNGERDEDILCERLDSMEYLIVLAILGQVKSKK
;
A
#
# COMPACT_ATOMS: atom_id res chain seq x y z
N MET A 1 -6.20 -27.78 1.35
CA MET A 1 -5.23 -26.79 1.88
C MET A 1 -4.05 -26.72 0.92
N ASN A 2 -3.82 -25.60 0.24
CA ASN A 2 -2.64 -25.45 -0.64
C ASN A 2 -1.44 -24.89 0.15
N TRP A 3 -0.22 -24.99 -0.39
CA TRP A 3 0.99 -24.50 0.30
C TRP A 3 0.96 -23.00 0.60
N ASN A 4 0.28 -22.21 -0.23
CA ASN A 4 0.07 -20.78 0.01
C ASN A 4 -0.75 -20.53 1.29
N GLN A 5 -1.82 -21.29 1.50
CA GLN A 5 -2.64 -21.24 2.73
C GLN A 5 -1.82 -21.66 3.96
N LEU A 6 -0.98 -22.70 3.84
CA LEU A 6 -0.08 -23.10 4.93
C LEU A 6 0.91 -21.99 5.27
N ALA A 7 1.50 -21.35 4.26
CA ALA A 7 2.43 -20.25 4.47
C ALA A 7 1.78 -19.05 5.19
N ILE A 8 0.55 -18.67 4.79
CA ILE A 8 -0.24 -17.62 5.44
C ILE A 8 -0.54 -17.98 6.90
N LEU A 9 -0.93 -19.24 7.18
CA LEU A 9 -1.15 -19.72 8.54
C LEU A 9 0.13 -19.68 9.39
N SER A 10 1.28 -20.02 8.82
CA SER A 10 2.57 -19.93 9.51
C SER A 10 2.95 -18.48 9.82
N ILE A 11 2.65 -17.52 8.93
CA ILE A 11 2.79 -16.08 9.23
C ILE A 11 1.90 -15.68 10.40
N ALA A 12 0.62 -16.08 10.40
CA ALA A 12 -0.33 -15.75 11.46
C ALA A 12 0.11 -16.30 12.83
N LYS A 13 0.83 -17.44 12.83
CA LYS A 13 1.43 -18.04 14.02
C LYS A 13 2.80 -17.47 14.39
N GLN A 14 3.26 -16.40 13.73
CA GLN A 14 4.57 -15.78 13.93
C GLN A 14 5.74 -16.74 13.72
N LYS A 15 5.62 -17.65 12.75
CA LYS A 15 6.66 -18.62 12.37
C LYS A 15 7.20 -18.31 10.97
N PRO A 16 8.03 -17.27 10.81
CA PRO A 16 8.52 -16.83 9.50
C PRO A 16 9.35 -17.91 8.78
N ARG A 17 10.18 -18.69 9.49
CA ARG A 17 10.96 -19.77 8.87
C ARG A 17 10.09 -20.90 8.30
N GLU A 18 8.97 -21.22 8.97
CA GLU A 18 8.03 -22.21 8.46
C GLU A 18 7.29 -21.66 7.21
N ALA A 19 6.88 -20.39 7.24
CA ALA A 19 6.28 -19.74 6.09
C ALA A 19 7.22 -19.70 4.87
N GLU A 20 8.51 -19.45 5.11
CA GLU A 20 9.56 -19.46 4.09
C GLU A 20 9.61 -20.80 3.34
N GLU A 21 9.62 -21.93 4.05
CA GLU A 21 9.64 -23.26 3.44
C GLU A 21 8.43 -23.50 2.53
N TRP A 22 7.24 -23.09 2.98
CA TRP A 22 6.02 -23.22 2.20
C TRP A 22 6.03 -22.32 0.95
N PHE A 23 6.51 -21.09 1.06
CA PHE A 23 6.64 -20.21 -0.10
C PHE A 23 7.69 -20.70 -1.08
N ARG A 24 8.84 -21.23 -0.64
CA ARG A 24 9.85 -21.83 -1.54
C ARG A 24 9.27 -23.01 -2.33
N LYS A 25 8.43 -23.85 -1.72
CA LYS A 25 7.70 -24.92 -2.44
C LYS A 25 6.73 -24.35 -3.48
N THR A 26 5.98 -23.31 -3.10
CA THR A 26 5.03 -22.62 -3.99
C THR A 26 5.74 -21.97 -5.20
N VAL A 27 6.89 -21.32 -4.97
CA VAL A 27 7.73 -20.75 -6.02
C VAL A 27 8.23 -21.82 -6.98
N ARG A 28 8.72 -22.97 -6.48
CA ARG A 28 9.17 -24.07 -7.34
C ARG A 28 8.04 -24.60 -8.21
N TYR A 29 6.88 -24.86 -7.61
CA TYR A 29 5.71 -25.35 -8.33
C TYR A 29 5.28 -24.46 -9.49
N PHE A 30 5.07 -23.15 -9.23
CA PHE A 30 4.65 -22.23 -10.30
C PHE A 30 5.73 -22.04 -11.37
N LYS A 31 7.01 -22.15 -10.99
CA LYS A 31 8.11 -22.14 -11.95
C LYS A 31 8.05 -23.37 -12.86
N ASP A 32 7.84 -24.56 -12.30
CA ASP A 32 7.86 -25.83 -13.03
C ASP A 32 6.69 -25.95 -14.02
N ILE A 33 5.51 -25.42 -13.66
CA ILE A 33 4.36 -25.39 -14.57
C ILE A 33 4.35 -24.18 -15.53
N GLY A 34 5.34 -23.28 -15.44
CA GLY A 34 5.46 -22.12 -16.32
C GLY A 34 4.48 -20.97 -16.06
N ASP A 35 3.77 -20.97 -14.92
CA ASP A 35 2.83 -19.92 -14.53
C ASP A 35 3.59 -18.71 -13.97
N LYS A 36 4.01 -17.81 -14.87
CA LYS A 36 4.79 -16.61 -14.52
C LYS A 36 4.04 -15.66 -13.57
N PRO A 37 2.74 -15.33 -13.78
CA PRO A 37 1.99 -14.48 -12.86
C PRO A 37 1.91 -15.04 -11.44
N SER A 38 1.56 -16.32 -11.28
CA SER A 38 1.50 -16.92 -9.94
C SER A 38 2.89 -17.08 -9.33
N ASN A 39 3.91 -17.34 -10.15
CA ASN A 39 5.29 -17.41 -9.70
C ASN A 39 5.80 -16.08 -9.14
N SER A 40 5.55 -14.96 -9.82
CA SER A 40 5.98 -13.65 -9.36
C SER A 40 5.29 -13.25 -8.05
N LYS A 41 3.99 -13.53 -7.90
CA LYS A 41 3.26 -13.35 -6.63
C LYS A 41 3.87 -14.20 -5.50
N ALA A 42 4.16 -15.47 -5.76
CA ALA A 42 4.79 -16.36 -4.78
C ALA A 42 6.21 -15.90 -4.38
N ILE A 43 6.99 -15.36 -5.34
CA ILE A 43 8.31 -14.80 -5.07
C ILE A 43 8.20 -13.55 -4.19
N ASN A 44 7.26 -12.63 -4.47
CA ASN A 44 7.06 -11.48 -3.61
C ASN A 44 6.61 -11.88 -2.19
N ASN A 45 5.73 -12.87 -2.07
CA ASN A 45 5.32 -13.38 -0.75
C ASN A 45 6.50 -13.96 0.05
N LEU A 46 7.42 -14.66 -0.62
CA LEU A 46 8.67 -15.11 0.00
C LEU A 46 9.52 -13.93 0.45
N ALA A 47 9.67 -12.90 -0.39
CA ALA A 47 10.39 -11.68 -0.03
C ALA A 47 9.79 -11.00 1.20
N THR A 48 8.46 -10.88 1.29
CA THR A 48 7.73 -10.31 2.44
C THR A 48 7.98 -11.09 3.74
N VAL A 49 8.16 -12.40 3.67
CA VAL A 49 8.53 -13.20 4.85
C VAL A 49 9.98 -12.97 5.25
N LEU A 50 10.90 -13.00 4.28
CA LEU A 50 12.32 -12.80 4.52
C LEU A 50 12.65 -11.38 4.98
N GLU A 51 11.87 -10.39 4.56
CA GLU A 51 11.96 -8.99 5.01
C GLU A 51 11.86 -8.87 6.54
N LYS A 52 11.15 -9.79 7.20
CA LYS A 52 11.01 -9.83 8.66
C LYS A 52 12.24 -10.39 9.38
N LEU A 53 13.20 -10.95 8.64
CA LEU A 53 14.42 -11.56 9.16
C LEU A 53 15.63 -10.67 8.82
N PRO A 54 16.30 -10.05 9.81
CA PRO A 54 17.42 -9.14 9.55
C PRO A 54 18.55 -9.76 8.73
N GLU A 55 18.82 -11.05 8.90
CA GLU A 55 19.86 -11.77 8.17
C GLU A 55 19.52 -12.01 6.68
N SER A 56 18.25 -11.89 6.31
CA SER A 56 17.75 -12.24 4.97
C SER A 56 17.36 -11.04 4.12
N LEU A 57 17.61 -9.80 4.57
CA LEU A 57 17.19 -8.59 3.86
C LEU A 57 17.74 -8.49 2.43
N ASN A 58 18.98 -8.93 2.20
CA ASN A 58 19.57 -8.92 0.86
C ASN A 58 18.88 -9.92 -0.08
N GLU A 59 18.55 -11.11 0.41
CA GLU A 59 17.80 -12.10 -0.37
C GLU A 59 16.37 -11.61 -0.63
N ALA A 60 15.71 -11.06 0.39
CA ALA A 60 14.38 -10.49 0.28
C ALA A 60 14.33 -9.43 -0.83
N LYS A 61 15.32 -8.55 -0.89
CA LYS A 61 15.42 -7.51 -1.91
C LYS A 61 15.52 -8.09 -3.32
N GLN A 62 16.46 -9.02 -3.53
CA GLN A 62 16.65 -9.65 -4.84
C GLN A 62 15.40 -10.39 -5.32
N LEU A 63 14.69 -11.05 -4.40
CA LEU A 63 13.42 -11.72 -4.71
C LEU A 63 12.33 -10.70 -5.07
N ALA A 64 12.17 -9.63 -4.29
CA ALA A 64 11.19 -8.58 -4.58
C ALA A 64 11.48 -7.89 -5.93
N GLU A 65 12.74 -7.55 -6.23
CA GLU A 65 13.15 -6.98 -7.52
C GLU A 65 12.88 -7.95 -8.69
N LYS A 66 13.09 -9.26 -8.49
CA LYS A 66 12.78 -10.28 -9.50
C LYS A 66 11.27 -10.41 -9.73
N ALA A 67 10.47 -10.41 -8.66
CA ALA A 67 9.02 -10.42 -8.75
C ALA A 67 8.52 -9.18 -9.50
N LEU A 68 9.06 -8.01 -9.14
CA LEU A 68 8.74 -6.72 -9.74
C LEU A 68 8.99 -6.74 -11.25
N ASN A 69 10.18 -7.14 -11.69
CA ASN A 69 10.53 -7.21 -13.11
C ASN A 69 9.54 -8.10 -13.89
N THR A 70 9.14 -9.23 -13.31
CA THR A 70 8.13 -10.10 -13.93
C THR A 70 6.76 -9.44 -13.97
N GLN A 71 6.32 -8.81 -12.88
CA GLN A 71 5.02 -8.12 -12.78
C GLN A 71 4.92 -6.91 -13.71
N GLN A 72 6.01 -6.21 -13.98
CA GLN A 72 6.06 -5.10 -14.95
C GLN A 72 5.79 -5.55 -16.39
N THR A 73 5.98 -6.84 -16.71
CA THR A 73 5.63 -7.42 -18.02
C THR A 73 4.17 -7.88 -18.10
N ILE A 74 3.45 -7.85 -16.98
CA ILE A 74 2.03 -8.21 -16.87
C ILE A 74 1.23 -6.90 -16.87
N ASP A 75 -0.02 -6.93 -17.33
CA ASP A 75 -0.92 -5.78 -17.26
C ASP A 75 -0.96 -5.21 -15.82
N PRO A 76 -0.51 -3.96 -15.60
CA PRO A 76 -0.53 -3.31 -14.30
C PRO A 76 -1.94 -3.21 -13.71
N ALA A 77 -2.98 -3.14 -14.54
CA ALA A 77 -4.37 -3.08 -14.09
C ALA A 77 -4.84 -4.40 -13.43
N ALA A 78 -4.15 -5.51 -13.72
CA ALA A 78 -4.44 -6.85 -13.19
C ALA A 78 -3.40 -7.35 -12.17
N SER A 79 -2.26 -6.66 -12.06
CA SER A 79 -1.16 -7.04 -11.18
C SER A 79 -1.15 -6.18 -9.92
N GLU A 80 -1.15 -6.82 -8.76
CA GLU A 80 -1.02 -6.17 -7.44
C GLU A 80 0.42 -5.69 -7.17
N ILE A 81 1.01 -5.00 -8.15
CA ILE A 81 2.43 -4.63 -8.19
C ILE A 81 2.80 -3.65 -7.07
N TRP A 82 1.84 -2.87 -6.56
CA TRP A 82 2.04 -1.99 -5.41
C TRP A 82 2.48 -2.75 -4.16
N LEU A 83 2.00 -3.99 -3.96
CA LEU A 83 2.43 -4.82 -2.83
C LEU A 83 3.94 -5.14 -2.89
N THR A 84 4.51 -5.20 -4.09
CA THR A 84 5.94 -5.46 -4.27
C THR A 84 6.75 -4.20 -4.04
N TYR A 85 6.25 -3.03 -4.47
CA TYR A 85 6.82 -1.74 -4.09
C TYR A 85 6.78 -1.51 -2.57
N ASP A 86 5.69 -1.85 -1.89
CA ASP A 86 5.59 -1.76 -0.42
C ASP A 86 6.64 -2.65 0.27
N THR A 87 6.85 -3.87 -0.23
CA THR A 87 7.90 -4.77 0.29
C THR A 87 9.30 -4.15 0.07
N LEU A 88 9.58 -3.61 -1.10
CA LEU A 88 10.86 -2.95 -1.39
C LEU A 88 11.07 -1.68 -0.54
N ALA A 89 10.01 -0.92 -0.25
CA ALA A 89 10.08 0.22 0.64
C ALA A 89 10.51 -0.19 2.06
N LYS A 90 9.83 -1.19 2.64
CA LYS A 90 10.14 -1.70 3.98
C LYS A 90 11.56 -2.28 4.08
N ILE A 91 12.00 -3.02 3.06
CA ILE A 91 13.38 -3.51 2.99
C ILE A 91 14.36 -2.33 2.94
N SER A 92 14.08 -1.29 2.16
CA SER A 92 14.95 -0.12 2.05
C SER A 92 15.05 0.65 3.35
N ASP A 93 13.94 0.81 4.10
CA ASP A 93 13.98 1.40 5.45
C ASP A 93 14.90 0.60 6.38
N LYS A 94 14.75 -0.74 6.41
CA LYS A 94 15.56 -1.63 7.25
C LYS A 94 17.04 -1.65 6.84
N GLN A 95 17.34 -1.36 5.58
CA GLN A 95 18.69 -1.21 5.06
C GLN A 95 19.27 0.20 5.26
N GLY A 96 18.51 1.14 5.81
CA GLY A 96 18.96 2.52 6.01
C GLY A 96 19.01 3.36 4.74
N ASP A 97 18.19 3.04 3.74
CA ASP A 97 18.05 3.80 2.49
C ASP A 97 16.64 4.48 2.42
N PRO A 98 16.40 5.54 3.21
CA PRO A 98 15.10 6.20 3.27
C PRO A 98 14.72 6.90 1.96
N ALA A 99 15.71 7.28 1.14
CA ALA A 99 15.47 7.89 -0.16
C ALA A 99 14.79 6.90 -1.11
N LYS A 100 15.34 5.67 -1.22
CA LYS A 100 14.68 4.60 -2.00
C LYS A 100 13.38 4.16 -1.38
N ALA A 101 13.28 4.09 -0.05
CA ALA A 101 12.02 3.75 0.60
C ALA A 101 10.91 4.74 0.21
N LYS A 102 11.21 6.05 0.22
CA LYS A 102 10.27 7.09 -0.21
C LYS A 102 9.88 6.94 -1.69
N GLU A 103 10.84 6.67 -2.57
CA GLU A 103 10.57 6.41 -3.99
C GLU A 103 9.64 5.20 -4.18
N TYR A 104 9.93 4.08 -3.53
CA TYR A 104 9.08 2.89 -3.61
C TYR A 104 7.68 3.12 -3.05
N ARG A 105 7.52 3.87 -1.95
CA ARG A 105 6.18 4.25 -1.46
C ARG A 105 5.42 5.09 -2.48
N ARG A 106 6.07 6.04 -3.17
CA ARG A 106 5.43 6.81 -4.26
C ARG A 106 4.96 5.89 -5.38
N LEU A 107 5.85 5.00 -5.86
CA LEU A 107 5.53 4.04 -6.92
C LEU A 107 4.39 3.09 -6.52
N SER A 108 4.37 2.64 -5.27
CA SER A 108 3.28 1.85 -4.70
C SER A 108 1.95 2.58 -4.80
N ARG A 109 1.89 3.83 -4.31
CA ARG A 109 0.67 4.64 -4.36
C ARG A 109 0.16 4.83 -5.79
N THR A 110 1.05 5.20 -6.72
CA THR A 110 0.68 5.35 -8.13
C THR A 110 0.18 4.04 -8.74
N ALA A 111 0.84 2.92 -8.45
CA ALA A 111 0.44 1.62 -8.97
C ALA A 111 -0.94 1.18 -8.44
N CYS A 112 -1.20 1.38 -7.15
CA CYS A 112 -2.50 1.04 -6.56
C CYS A 112 -3.61 1.96 -7.08
N ALA A 113 -3.36 3.26 -7.23
CA ALA A 113 -4.34 4.18 -7.82
C ALA A 113 -4.77 3.76 -9.24
N ASN A 114 -3.88 3.12 -10.01
CA ASN A 114 -4.14 2.63 -11.37
C ASN A 114 -4.71 1.21 -11.42
N PHE A 115 -4.89 0.54 -10.28
CA PHE A 115 -5.44 -0.82 -10.24
C PHE A 115 -6.96 -0.81 -10.47
N ALA A 116 -7.47 -1.74 -11.27
CA ALA A 116 -8.89 -1.76 -11.65
C ALA A 116 -9.84 -1.91 -10.45
N GLY A 117 -9.42 -2.61 -9.40
CA GLY A 117 -10.23 -2.78 -8.18
C GLY A 117 -10.34 -1.52 -7.31
N THR A 118 -9.52 -0.51 -7.56
CA THR A 118 -9.46 0.70 -6.73
C THR A 118 -10.71 1.58 -6.87
N GLU A 119 -11.37 1.54 -8.03
CA GLU A 119 -12.61 2.31 -8.26
C GLU A 119 -13.72 1.89 -7.29
N TYR A 120 -13.86 0.57 -7.06
CA TYR A 120 -14.86 0.06 -6.12
C TYR A 120 -14.56 0.53 -4.69
N GLU A 121 -13.32 0.45 -4.24
CA GLU A 121 -12.92 0.90 -2.89
C GLU A 121 -13.15 2.41 -2.72
N LEU A 122 -12.77 3.22 -3.70
CA LEU A 122 -13.02 4.66 -3.68
C LEU A 122 -14.52 5.00 -3.67
N SER A 123 -15.36 4.21 -4.35
CA SER A 123 -16.81 4.43 -4.37
C SER A 123 -17.45 4.33 -2.99
N GLN A 124 -16.92 3.48 -2.10
CA GLN A 124 -17.40 3.36 -0.71
C GLN A 124 -17.11 4.63 0.11
N HIS A 125 -16.08 5.38 -0.27
CA HIS A 125 -15.67 6.62 0.39
C HIS A 125 -16.11 7.89 -0.34
N ALA A 126 -16.86 7.78 -1.44
CA ALA A 126 -17.26 8.91 -2.25
C ALA A 126 -17.99 10.03 -1.47
N PRO A 127 -18.91 9.74 -0.52
CA PRO A 127 -19.56 10.80 0.26
C PRO A 127 -18.58 11.60 1.13
N LEU A 128 -17.59 10.92 1.73
CA LEU A 128 -16.55 11.57 2.52
C LEU A 128 -15.66 12.44 1.63
N ILE A 129 -15.25 11.90 0.48
CA ILE A 129 -14.39 12.62 -0.48
C ILE A 129 -15.09 13.91 -0.94
N ASP A 130 -16.37 13.84 -1.36
CA ASP A 130 -17.13 15.02 -1.77
C ASP A 130 -17.29 16.04 -0.63
N CYS A 131 -17.62 15.57 0.57
CA CYS A 131 -17.76 16.42 1.76
C CYS A 131 -16.47 17.19 2.05
N VAL A 132 -15.32 16.50 2.08
CA VAL A 132 -14.01 17.14 2.32
C VAL A 132 -13.66 18.12 1.21
N VAL A 133 -13.89 17.74 -0.05
CA VAL A 133 -13.61 18.61 -1.20
C VAL A 133 -14.44 19.89 -1.15
N ARG A 134 -15.69 19.83 -0.66
CA ARG A 134 -16.54 21.01 -0.42
C ARG A 134 -16.06 21.82 0.78
N ALA A 135 -15.65 21.17 1.86
CA ALA A 135 -15.12 21.80 3.07
C ALA A 135 -13.84 22.63 2.84
N VAL A 136 -13.13 22.41 1.72
CA VAL A 136 -11.99 23.27 1.33
C VAL A 136 -12.44 24.70 1.00
N ASP A 137 -13.62 24.86 0.40
CA ASP A 137 -14.13 26.16 -0.07
C ASP A 137 -15.26 26.71 0.83
N ASP A 138 -15.92 25.85 1.61
CA ASP A 138 -17.08 26.18 2.44
C ASP A 138 -16.76 26.02 3.94
N THR A 139 -16.71 27.15 4.64
CA THR A 139 -16.42 27.22 6.08
C THR A 139 -17.48 26.56 6.95
N GLU A 140 -18.76 26.60 6.55
CA GLU A 140 -19.85 26.00 7.32
C GLU A 140 -19.77 24.47 7.25
N VAL A 141 -19.55 23.92 6.04
CA VAL A 141 -19.33 22.49 5.83
C VAL A 141 -18.09 22.01 6.58
N ARG A 142 -17.01 22.82 6.56
CA ARG A 142 -15.80 22.52 7.33
C ARG A 142 -16.08 22.43 8.82
N GLN A 143 -16.82 23.38 9.38
CA GLN A 143 -17.10 23.42 10.81
C GLN A 143 -17.99 22.25 11.25
N GLN A 144 -18.96 21.85 10.41
CA GLN A 144 -19.78 20.66 10.65
C GLN A 144 -18.92 19.38 10.62
N LEU A 145 -18.09 19.22 9.60
CA LEU A 145 -17.18 18.07 9.46
C LEU A 145 -16.22 17.97 10.65
N GLU A 146 -15.62 19.07 11.07
CA GLU A 146 -14.72 19.09 12.24
C GLU A 146 -15.46 18.72 13.54
N THR A 147 -16.74 19.10 13.68
CA THR A 147 -17.57 18.76 14.84
C THR A 147 -17.90 17.27 14.88
N GLU A 148 -18.42 16.72 13.78
CA GLU A 148 -18.76 15.29 13.67
C GLU A 148 -17.54 14.41 13.96
N LEU A 149 -16.37 14.81 13.47
CA LEU A 149 -15.15 14.04 13.68
C LEU A 149 -14.58 14.18 15.09
N GLN A 150 -14.79 15.31 15.76
CA GLN A 150 -14.42 15.46 17.16
C GLN A 150 -15.25 14.55 18.09
N GLU A 151 -16.49 14.22 17.70
CA GLU A 151 -17.32 13.24 18.42
C GLU A 151 -16.84 11.80 18.20
N VAL A 152 -16.42 11.47 16.97
CA VAL A 152 -15.99 10.11 16.58
C VAL A 152 -14.57 9.79 17.02
N ASP A 153 -13.65 10.75 16.94
CA ASP A 153 -12.24 10.62 17.32
C ASP A 153 -11.76 11.84 18.14
N PRO A 154 -12.19 11.95 19.41
CA PRO A 154 -11.85 13.09 20.27
C PRO A 154 -10.34 13.27 20.47
N GLU A 155 -9.60 12.16 20.42
CA GLU A 155 -8.15 12.11 20.66
C GLU A 155 -7.32 12.30 19.37
N CYS A 156 -7.97 12.45 18.20
CA CYS A 156 -7.33 12.67 16.90
C CYS A 156 -6.28 11.61 16.55
N GLN A 157 -6.54 10.35 16.92
CA GLN A 157 -5.64 9.23 16.66
C GLN A 157 -5.69 8.78 15.19
N ASN A 158 -6.76 9.11 14.47
CA ASN A 158 -6.96 8.69 13.09
C ASN A 158 -5.99 9.42 12.14
N ILE A 159 -5.12 8.64 11.48
CA ILE A 159 -4.04 9.16 10.62
C ILE A 159 -4.61 9.75 9.32
N VAL A 160 -5.64 9.12 8.72
CA VAL A 160 -6.32 9.64 7.53
C VAL A 160 -6.95 11.00 7.82
N TRP A 161 -7.59 11.14 8.98
CA TRP A 161 -8.18 12.42 9.38
C TRP A 161 -7.14 13.52 9.57
N ASN A 162 -5.99 13.19 10.17
CA ASN A 162 -4.88 14.13 10.27
C ASN A 162 -4.36 14.58 8.89
N ALA A 163 -4.34 13.69 7.89
CA ALA A 163 -4.03 14.06 6.51
C ALA A 163 -5.12 14.96 5.90
N ILE A 164 -6.40 14.64 6.10
CA ILE A 164 -7.52 15.47 5.63
C ILE A 164 -7.46 16.88 6.25
N ARG A 165 -7.22 17.01 7.55
CA ARG A 165 -7.06 18.33 8.21
C ARG A 165 -5.91 19.13 7.61
N GLN A 166 -4.78 18.48 7.30
CA GLN A 166 -3.68 19.15 6.61
C GLN A 166 -4.09 19.65 5.22
N ILE A 167 -4.89 18.88 4.47
CA ILE A 167 -5.47 19.33 3.19
C ILE A 167 -6.37 20.55 3.40
N LEU A 168 -7.27 20.54 4.40
CA LEU A 168 -8.13 21.68 4.73
C LEU A 168 -7.32 22.91 5.16
N ASN A 169 -6.12 22.72 5.70
CA ASN A 169 -5.19 23.79 6.07
C ASN A 169 -4.27 24.26 4.93
N GLY A 170 -4.40 23.68 3.73
CA GLY A 170 -3.67 24.11 2.53
C GLY A 170 -2.50 23.23 2.12
N GLU A 171 -2.20 22.14 2.83
CA GLU A 171 -1.15 21.19 2.42
C GLU A 171 -1.54 20.45 1.14
N ARG A 172 -0.61 20.31 0.20
CA ARG A 172 -0.83 19.67 -1.12
C ARG A 172 0.30 18.70 -1.50
N ASP A 173 1.37 18.61 -0.72
CA ASP A 173 2.46 17.66 -0.90
C ASP A 173 1.98 16.24 -0.54
N GLU A 174 1.94 15.38 -1.55
CA GLU A 174 1.45 14.01 -1.41
C GLU A 174 2.33 13.15 -0.52
N ASP A 175 3.63 13.43 -0.44
CA ASP A 175 4.51 12.65 0.42
C ASP A 175 4.33 13.00 1.88
N ILE A 176 4.13 14.27 2.21
CA ILE A 176 3.85 14.70 3.58
C ILE A 176 2.53 14.09 4.04
N LEU A 177 1.51 14.20 3.20
CA LEU A 177 0.16 13.73 3.51
C LEU A 177 0.08 12.21 3.62
N CYS A 178 0.88 11.48 2.84
CA CYS A 178 0.86 10.00 2.82
C CYS A 178 2.00 9.35 3.61
N GLU A 179 2.85 10.10 4.32
CA GLU A 179 4.05 9.55 4.97
C GLU A 179 3.72 8.42 5.96
N ARG A 180 2.62 8.59 6.69
CA ARG A 180 2.18 7.68 7.77
C ARG A 180 0.99 6.80 7.41
N LEU A 181 0.45 6.96 6.20
CA LEU A 181 -0.72 6.20 5.75
C LEU A 181 -0.29 4.81 5.30
N ASP A 182 -1.08 3.81 5.65
CA ASP A 182 -0.83 2.43 5.23
C ASP A 182 -1.46 2.10 3.86
N SER A 183 -1.38 0.84 3.47
CA SER A 183 -1.88 0.35 2.19
C SER A 183 -3.41 0.50 2.14
N MET A 184 -3.89 1.36 1.22
CA MET A 184 -5.28 1.76 0.91
C MET A 184 -5.75 3.09 1.53
N GLU A 185 -5.30 3.47 2.73
CA GLU A 185 -5.67 4.76 3.36
C GLU A 185 -5.29 5.99 2.51
N TYR A 186 -4.13 5.92 1.83
CA TYR A 186 -3.69 6.99 0.94
C TYR A 186 -4.60 7.19 -0.27
N LEU A 187 -5.42 6.21 -0.67
CA LEU A 187 -6.28 6.34 -1.85
C LEU A 187 -7.31 7.44 -1.65
N ILE A 188 -7.91 7.51 -0.46
CA ILE A 188 -8.88 8.55 -0.10
C ILE A 188 -8.20 9.93 -0.18
N VAL A 189 -7.00 10.04 0.42
CA VAL A 189 -6.22 11.29 0.46
C VAL A 189 -5.81 11.74 -0.94
N LEU A 190 -5.33 10.83 -1.78
CA LEU A 190 -4.97 11.13 -3.17
C LEU A 190 -6.18 11.51 -4.02
N ALA A 191 -7.33 10.86 -3.82
CA ALA A 191 -8.57 11.20 -4.51
C ALA A 191 -9.04 12.62 -4.15
N ILE A 192 -9.03 12.97 -2.86
CA ILE A 192 -9.35 14.33 -2.39
C ILE A 192 -8.38 15.34 -3.01
N LEU A 193 -7.07 15.09 -2.89
CA LEU A 193 -6.05 15.98 -3.46
C LEU A 193 -6.20 16.18 -4.96
N GLY A 194 -6.49 15.11 -5.72
CA GLY A 194 -6.71 15.18 -7.16
C GLY A 194 -7.87 16.10 -7.51
N GLN A 195 -9.01 15.93 -6.83
CA GLN A 195 -10.19 16.78 -7.04
C GLN A 195 -9.93 18.24 -6.64
N VAL A 196 -9.30 18.49 -5.49
CA VAL A 196 -8.95 19.83 -5.03
C VAL A 196 -7.96 20.53 -5.99
N LYS A 197 -6.98 19.79 -6.53
CA LYS A 197 -6.02 20.33 -7.51
C LYS A 197 -6.69 20.64 -8.86
N SER A 198 -7.69 19.87 -9.28
CA SER A 198 -8.40 20.07 -10.55
C SER A 198 -9.41 21.23 -10.57
N LYS A 199 -9.82 21.74 -9.40
CA LYS A 199 -10.79 22.85 -9.27
C LYS A 199 -10.17 24.25 -9.38
N LYS A 200 -8.83 24.36 -9.38
CA LYS A 200 -8.11 25.62 -9.60
C LYS A 200 -7.91 25.90 -11.09
#